data_AF-A0A2M8NHE0-F1
#
_entry.id   AF-A0A2M8NHE0-F1
#
_cell.length_a   1.000
_cell.length_b   1.000
_cell.length_c   1.000
_cell.angle_alpha   90.00
_cell.angle_beta   90.00
_cell.angle_gamma   90.00
#
_symmetry.space_group_name_H-M   'P 1'
#
loop_
_entity.id
_entity.type
_entity.pdbx_description
1 polymer ?
#
loop_
_entity_poly.entity_id
_entity_poly.type
_entity_poly.pdbx_seq_one_letter_code
_entity_poly.pdbx_strand_id
1 'polypeptide(L)'
;SEARASWFIASAASISSCLGVEITVNNMEFSAYMSALLARPTTLQFGAVSYGMDYLDPSNMLGVWVSTGRHSWRNEAFDNLVREANVFVGDPAERIAMYQQAERILVEDVGGIFLLHRIQGDLFQPYVAGECFRPDNQGVGALHWGNDWCWGSFYITNEVMNYPTYRTR
;
A
#
# COMPACT_ATOMS: atom_id res chain seq x y z
N SER A 1 2.29 1.57 -12.34
CA SER A 1 1.18 1.18 -13.23
C SER A 1 0.39 2.42 -13.57
N GLU A 2 -0.17 2.50 -14.77
CA GLU A 2 -0.95 3.66 -15.25
C GLU A 2 -2.12 3.97 -14.31
N ALA A 3 -2.83 2.95 -13.81
CA ALA A 3 -3.92 3.15 -12.86
C ALA A 3 -3.52 3.92 -11.59
N ARG A 4 -2.31 3.67 -11.04
CA ARG A 4 -1.79 4.40 -9.88
C ARG A 4 -1.47 5.85 -10.21
N ALA A 5 -0.92 6.11 -11.39
CA ALA A 5 -0.67 7.48 -11.84
C ALA A 5 -1.98 8.28 -11.96
N SER A 6 -3.03 7.65 -12.50
CA SER A 6 -4.36 8.28 -12.62
C SER A 6 -4.96 8.68 -11.26
N TRP A 7 -4.77 7.88 -10.21
CA TRP A 7 -5.23 8.25 -8.87
C TRP A 7 -4.56 9.53 -8.36
N PHE A 8 -3.24 9.67 -8.55
CA PHE A 8 -2.50 10.85 -8.13
C PHE A 8 -2.87 12.08 -8.97
N ILE A 9 -3.05 11.92 -10.29
CA ILE A 9 -3.50 13.00 -11.17
C ILE A 9 -4.89 13.48 -10.76
N ALA A 10 -5.84 12.57 -10.55
CA ALA A 10 -7.19 12.92 -10.12
C ALA A 10 -7.21 13.60 -8.74
N SER A 11 -6.38 13.13 -7.82
CA SER A 11 -6.25 13.73 -6.48
C SER A 11 -5.66 15.13 -6.56
N ALA A 12 -4.60 15.33 -7.34
CA ALA A 12 -4.00 16.65 -7.57
C ALA A 12 -5.01 17.63 -8.19
N ALA A 13 -5.78 17.20 -9.19
CA ALA A 13 -6.83 18.01 -9.81
C ALA A 13 -7.95 18.37 -8.81
N SER A 14 -8.38 17.41 -7.99
CA SER A 14 -9.39 17.64 -6.94
C SER A 14 -8.91 18.66 -5.90
N ILE A 15 -7.68 18.51 -5.40
CA ILE A 15 -7.08 19.45 -4.44
C ILE A 15 -6.94 20.85 -5.07
N SER A 16 -6.46 20.92 -6.31
CA SER A 16 -6.31 22.17 -7.07
C SER A 16 -7.64 22.90 -7.19
N SER A 17 -8.70 22.20 -7.60
CA SER A 17 -10.04 22.78 -7.76
C SER A 17 -10.67 23.20 -6.43
N CYS A 18 -10.44 22.45 -5.35
CA CYS A 18 -11.04 22.71 -4.05
C CYS A 18 -10.39 23.90 -3.34
N LEU A 19 -9.05 24.00 -3.42
CA LEU A 19 -8.27 25.00 -2.68
C LEU A 19 -7.84 26.20 -3.52
N GLY A 20 -8.07 26.18 -4.84
CA GLY A 20 -7.65 27.26 -5.74
C GLY A 20 -6.13 27.36 -5.91
N VAL A 21 -5.42 26.23 -5.80
CA VAL A 21 -3.96 26.15 -5.94
C VAL A 21 -3.57 25.44 -7.23
N GLU A 22 -2.42 25.77 -7.81
CA GLU A 22 -1.90 25.06 -8.98
C GLU A 22 -1.03 23.88 -8.54
N ILE A 23 -1.36 22.66 -9.00
CA ILE A 23 -0.57 21.45 -8.75
C ILE A 23 -0.18 20.83 -10.09
N THR A 24 1.11 20.83 -10.39
CA THR A 24 1.68 20.20 -11.59
C THR A 24 2.19 18.80 -11.27
N VAL A 25 1.66 17.80 -11.95
CA VAL A 25 2.07 16.39 -11.78
C VAL A 25 3.19 16.07 -12.74
N ASN A 26 4.36 15.70 -12.19
CA ASN A 26 5.53 15.29 -12.96
C ASN A 26 5.80 13.79 -12.77
N ASN A 27 5.90 13.04 -13.87
CA ASN A 27 6.35 11.66 -13.81
C ASN A 27 7.88 11.61 -13.82
N MET A 28 8.47 10.92 -12.85
CA MET A 28 9.91 10.79 -12.70
C MET A 28 10.30 9.32 -12.88
N GLU A 29 11.51 9.09 -13.38
CA GLU A 29 12.14 7.77 -13.29
C GLU A 29 12.28 7.38 -11.81
N PHE A 30 12.05 6.11 -11.49
CA PHE A 30 11.87 5.63 -10.12
C PHE A 30 13.11 5.88 -9.24
N SER A 31 14.32 5.63 -9.76
CA SER A 31 15.57 5.88 -9.03
C SER A 31 15.71 7.38 -8.72
N ALA A 32 15.53 8.25 -9.71
CA ALA A 32 15.57 9.69 -9.51
C ALA A 32 14.52 10.18 -8.49
N TYR A 33 13.30 9.65 -8.56
CA TYR A 33 12.24 9.95 -7.59
C TYR A 33 12.64 9.55 -6.16
N MET A 34 13.14 8.32 -5.98
CA MET A 34 13.54 7.82 -4.67
C MET A 34 14.75 8.59 -4.11
N SER A 35 15.72 8.96 -4.96
CA SER A 35 16.83 9.84 -4.56
C SER A 35 16.34 11.19 -4.06
N ALA A 36 15.36 11.80 -4.74
CA ALA A 36 14.78 13.08 -4.33
C ALA A 36 13.95 12.98 -3.04
N LEU A 37 13.18 11.90 -2.87
CA LEU A 37 12.41 11.60 -1.66
C LEU A 37 13.31 11.38 -0.43
N LEU A 38 14.40 10.63 -0.61
CA LEU A 38 15.30 10.24 0.48
C LEU A 38 16.35 11.30 0.81
N ALA A 39 16.53 12.32 -0.03
CA ALA A 39 17.40 13.44 0.26
C ALA A 39 17.04 14.09 1.61
N ARG A 40 18.07 14.63 2.28
CA ARG A 40 17.96 15.31 3.58
C ARG A 40 18.70 16.66 3.46
N PRO A 41 18.01 17.79 3.21
CA PRO A 41 16.54 17.93 3.06
C PRO A 41 16.01 17.29 1.77
N THR A 42 14.72 16.93 1.74
CA THR A 42 14.09 16.37 0.53
C THR A 42 14.07 17.40 -0.59
N THR A 43 14.25 16.96 -1.82
CA THR A 43 14.12 17.80 -3.01
C THR A 43 12.78 17.59 -3.71
N LEU A 44 11.89 16.75 -3.17
CA LEU A 44 10.50 16.64 -3.57
C LEU A 44 9.64 17.57 -2.72
N GLN A 45 8.92 18.48 -3.39
CA GLN A 45 7.97 19.36 -2.73
C GLN A 45 6.68 18.63 -2.35
N PHE A 46 6.17 17.78 -3.24
CA PHE A 46 4.95 17.01 -3.03
C PHE A 46 5.09 15.64 -3.72
N GLY A 47 5.26 14.59 -2.91
CA GLY A 47 5.56 13.23 -3.38
C GLY A 47 4.37 12.30 -3.31
N ALA A 48 4.13 11.55 -4.40
CA ALA A 48 3.14 10.49 -4.44
C ALA A 48 3.74 9.17 -3.92
N VAL A 49 3.29 8.72 -2.76
CA VAL A 49 3.83 7.52 -2.13
C VAL A 49 2.77 6.44 -2.03
N SER A 50 3.16 5.22 -2.38
CA SER A 50 2.37 4.01 -2.13
C SER A 50 3.14 3.13 -1.16
N TYR A 51 2.40 2.49 -0.27
CA TYR A 51 2.93 1.45 0.61
C TYR A 51 2.04 0.22 0.53
N GLY A 52 2.67 -0.95 0.58
CA GLY A 52 2.01 -2.25 0.69
C GLY A 52 2.46 -2.87 2.01
N MET A 53 1.55 -3.59 2.65
CA MET A 53 1.81 -4.19 3.95
C MET A 53 2.82 -5.33 3.83
N ASP A 54 3.86 -5.35 4.67
CA ASP A 54 4.82 -6.46 4.72
C ASP A 54 4.35 -7.56 5.71
N TYR A 55 3.57 -7.19 6.74
CA TYR A 55 2.95 -8.09 7.72
C TYR A 55 1.71 -7.45 8.38
N LEU A 56 0.74 -8.25 8.83
CA LEU A 56 -0.54 -7.79 9.38
C LEU A 56 -0.42 -7.29 10.83
N ASP A 57 0.07 -6.06 10.99
CA ASP A 57 0.13 -5.37 12.27
C ASP A 57 0.20 -3.84 12.07
N PRO A 58 -0.36 -3.00 12.98
CA PRO A 58 -0.28 -1.55 12.84
C PRO A 58 1.15 -0.99 12.79
N SER A 59 2.12 -1.66 13.43
CA SER A 59 3.54 -1.28 13.37
C SER A 59 4.09 -1.31 11.95
N ASN A 60 3.52 -2.12 11.06
CA ASN A 60 3.91 -2.14 9.65
C ASN A 60 3.63 -0.79 8.97
N MET A 61 2.40 -0.28 9.12
CA MET A 61 1.98 0.99 8.50
C MET A 61 2.54 2.21 9.23
N LEU A 62 2.51 2.22 10.56
CA LEU A 62 2.96 3.39 11.34
C LEU A 62 4.49 3.45 11.43
N GLY A 63 5.18 2.31 11.34
CA GLY A 63 6.63 2.24 11.40
C GLY A 63 7.34 2.94 10.25
N VAL A 64 6.73 3.06 9.05
CA VAL A 64 7.40 3.78 7.94
C VAL A 64 7.45 5.30 8.14
N TRP A 65 6.58 5.84 9.01
CA TRP A 65 6.45 7.26 9.30
C TRP A 65 7.37 7.77 10.40
N VAL A 66 8.03 6.87 11.15
CA VAL A 66 8.98 7.28 12.18
C VAL A 66 10.09 8.14 11.60
N SER A 67 10.67 9.03 12.41
CA SER A 67 11.63 10.04 11.94
C SER A 67 12.91 9.50 11.29
N THR A 68 13.26 8.24 11.52
CA THR A 68 14.40 7.58 10.85
C THR A 68 14.01 6.97 9.49
N GLY A 69 12.73 6.97 9.14
CA GLY A 69 12.17 6.41 7.93
C GLY A 69 12.31 7.30 6.69
N ARG A 70 11.60 6.88 5.63
CA ARG A 70 11.71 7.48 4.28
C ARG A 70 11.02 8.84 4.17
N HIS A 71 9.93 9.06 4.92
CA HIS A 71 9.17 10.31 4.88
C HIS A 71 9.99 11.46 5.50
N SER A 72 9.69 12.71 5.14
CA SER A 72 10.38 13.89 5.68
C SER A 72 9.68 14.53 6.88
N TRP A 73 8.42 14.17 7.12
CA TRP A 73 7.68 14.59 8.30
C TRP A 73 8.31 14.01 9.58
N ARG A 74 8.37 14.81 10.65
CA ARG A 74 9.05 14.48 11.90
C ARG A 74 8.17 14.90 13.06
N ASN A 75 7.89 13.98 13.98
CA ASN A 75 7.10 14.27 15.17
C ASN A 75 7.54 13.37 16.32
N GLU A 76 8.11 13.98 17.38
CA GLU A 76 8.69 13.26 18.50
C GLU A 76 7.64 12.47 19.32
N ALA A 77 6.44 13.04 19.48
CA ALA A 77 5.35 12.37 20.18
C ALA A 77 4.87 11.12 19.43
N PHE A 78 4.77 11.21 18.09
CA PHE A 78 4.49 10.05 17.24
C PHE A 78 5.56 8.97 17.38
N ASP A 79 6.84 9.34 17.25
CA ASP A 79 7.96 8.40 17.37
C ASP A 79 7.95 7.67 18.71
N ASN A 80 7.66 8.39 19.79
CA ASN A 80 7.60 7.84 21.13
C ASN A 80 6.47 6.82 21.29
N LEU A 81 5.26 7.14 20.83
CA LEU A 81 4.12 6.22 20.89
C LEU A 81 4.35 4.95 20.07
N VAL A 82 4.85 5.09 18.83
CA VAL A 82 5.15 3.92 17.98
C VAL A 82 6.23 3.05 18.62
N ARG A 83 7.29 3.65 19.16
CA ARG A 83 8.38 2.93 19.83
C ARG A 83 7.87 2.18 21.07
N GLU A 84 7.01 2.80 21.88
CA GLU A 84 6.43 2.17 23.07
C GLU A 84 5.48 1.03 22.69
N ALA A 85 4.61 1.24 21.70
CA ALA A 85 3.67 0.23 21.23
C ALA A 85 4.37 -0.98 20.58
N ASN A 86 5.57 -0.79 20.00
CA ASN A 86 6.38 -1.86 19.42
C ASN A 86 6.97 -2.81 20.47
N VAL A 87 7.30 -2.30 21.66
CA VAL A 87 7.91 -3.10 22.74
C VAL A 87 6.90 -3.52 23.82
N PHE A 88 5.64 -3.12 23.68
CA PHE A 88 4.59 -3.41 24.65
C PHE A 88 4.16 -4.89 24.58
N VAL A 89 4.27 -5.57 25.72
CA VAL A 89 3.97 -7.02 25.87
C VAL A 89 2.74 -7.28 26.75
N GLY A 90 1.93 -6.26 27.04
CA GLY A 90 0.72 -6.35 27.85
C GLY A 90 -0.54 -6.69 27.05
N ASP A 91 -1.67 -6.08 27.42
CA ASP A 91 -2.97 -6.29 26.74
C ASP A 91 -2.93 -5.86 25.25
N PRO A 92 -3.24 -6.76 24.31
CA PRO A 92 -3.35 -6.40 22.90
C PRO A 92 -4.28 -5.21 22.61
N ALA A 93 -5.38 -5.04 23.36
CA ALA A 93 -6.28 -3.91 23.16
C ALA A 93 -5.63 -2.57 23.53
N GLU A 94 -4.82 -2.56 24.58
CA GLU A 94 -4.04 -1.39 24.99
C GLU A 94 -2.99 -1.04 23.93
N ARG A 95 -2.28 -2.05 23.41
CA ARG A 95 -1.32 -1.87 22.32
C ARG A 95 -1.95 -1.25 21.07
N ILE A 96 -3.15 -1.71 20.70
CA ILE A 96 -3.90 -1.13 19.59
C ILE A 96 -4.28 0.33 19.88
N ALA A 97 -4.72 0.64 21.10
CA ALA A 97 -5.04 2.02 21.49
C ALA A 97 -3.81 2.95 21.41
N MET A 98 -2.61 2.46 21.75
CA MET A 98 -1.36 3.21 21.58
C MET A 98 -1.08 3.53 20.10
N TYR A 99 -1.25 2.56 19.20
CA TYR A 99 -1.10 2.80 17.75
C TYR A 99 -2.15 3.77 17.22
N GLN A 100 -3.40 3.69 17.69
CA GLN A 100 -4.46 4.63 17.31
C GLN A 100 -4.15 6.07 17.76
N GLN A 101 -3.52 6.24 18.93
CA GLN A 101 -3.03 7.54 19.38
C GLN A 101 -1.92 8.08 18.45
N ALA A 102 -0.99 7.22 18.03
CA ALA A 102 0.04 7.60 17.08
C ALA A 102 -0.56 7.97 15.70
N GLU A 103 -1.47 7.15 15.19
CA GLU A 103 -2.20 7.43 13.93
C GLU A 103 -2.94 8.76 14.00
N ARG A 104 -3.59 9.07 15.14
CA ARG A 104 -4.26 10.35 15.34
C ARG A 104 -3.30 11.53 15.18
N ILE A 105 -2.10 11.47 15.77
CA ILE A 105 -1.07 12.51 15.58
C ILE A 105 -0.68 12.63 14.10
N LEU A 106 -0.43 11.50 13.43
CA LEU A 106 -0.05 11.48 12.02
C LEU A 106 -1.10 12.15 11.12
N VAL A 107 -2.39 11.92 11.40
CA VAL A 107 -3.50 12.50 10.63
C VAL A 107 -3.75 13.97 11.00
N GLU A 108 -3.79 14.30 12.29
CA GLU A 108 -4.06 15.67 12.76
C GLU A 108 -2.93 16.65 12.40
N ASP A 109 -1.68 16.19 12.42
CA ASP A 109 -0.50 16.97 12.04
C ASP A 109 -0.19 16.90 10.53
N VAL A 110 -1.06 16.24 9.77
CA VAL A 110 -0.98 16.12 8.29
C VAL A 110 0.38 15.60 7.82
N GLY A 111 0.88 14.53 8.44
CA GLY A 111 2.12 13.90 7.97
C GLY A 111 1.99 13.36 6.54
N GLY A 112 0.78 13.01 6.12
CA GLY A 112 0.43 12.66 4.75
C GLY A 112 -1.04 12.87 4.41
N ILE A 113 -1.35 12.83 3.11
CA ILE A 113 -2.72 12.85 2.59
C ILE A 113 -3.10 11.43 2.19
N PHE A 114 -3.94 10.78 3.00
CA PHE A 114 -4.37 9.40 2.78
C PHE A 114 -5.56 9.34 1.82
N LEU A 115 -5.39 8.67 0.68
CA LEU A 115 -6.36 8.71 -0.41
C LEU A 115 -7.30 7.50 -0.43
N LEU A 116 -6.74 6.28 -0.41
CA LEU A 116 -7.52 5.05 -0.59
C LEU A 116 -6.79 3.83 -0.05
N HIS A 117 -7.56 2.80 0.29
CA HIS A 117 -7.08 1.43 0.47
C HIS A 117 -7.20 0.68 -0.85
N ARG A 118 -6.12 0.01 -1.26
CA ARG A 118 -6.09 -0.71 -2.53
C ARG A 118 -6.83 -2.03 -2.40
N ILE A 119 -7.66 -2.32 -3.39
CA ILE A 119 -8.15 -3.67 -3.65
C ILE A 119 -7.25 -4.26 -4.73
N GLN A 120 -6.73 -5.46 -4.47
CA GLN A 120 -6.01 -6.22 -5.47
C GLN A 120 -6.99 -7.15 -6.18
N GLY A 121 -7.01 -7.07 -7.50
CA GLY A 121 -7.78 -7.96 -8.35
C GLY A 121 -6.88 -8.47 -9.45
N ASP A 122 -6.76 -9.78 -9.54
CA ASP A 122 -5.94 -10.45 -10.53
C ASP A 122 -6.83 -11.19 -11.53
N LEU A 123 -6.48 -11.12 -12.81
CA LEU A 123 -7.19 -11.82 -13.88
C LEU A 123 -6.33 -12.99 -14.36
N PHE A 124 -6.89 -14.19 -14.26
CA PHE A 124 -6.26 -15.40 -14.74
C PHE A 124 -7.02 -15.93 -15.95
N GLN A 125 -6.31 -16.66 -16.81
CA GLN A 125 -6.95 -17.36 -17.92
C GLN A 125 -7.91 -18.41 -17.36
N PRO A 126 -9.03 -18.69 -18.05
CA PRO A 126 -10.08 -19.58 -17.53
C PRO A 126 -9.61 -21.03 -17.32
N TYR A 127 -8.52 -21.43 -17.98
CA TYR A 127 -7.89 -22.75 -17.84
C TYR A 127 -6.80 -22.81 -16.75
N VAL A 128 -6.64 -21.75 -15.93
CA VAL A 128 -5.76 -21.78 -14.76
C VAL A 128 -6.59 -22.21 -13.56
N ALA A 129 -6.12 -23.26 -12.87
CA ALA A 129 -6.76 -23.80 -11.68
C ALA A 129 -5.75 -24.00 -10.54
N GLY A 130 -6.26 -24.28 -9.35
CA GLY A 130 -5.50 -24.35 -8.11
C GLY A 130 -6.37 -24.04 -6.90
N GLU A 131 -5.80 -24.18 -5.71
CA GLU A 131 -6.52 -23.93 -4.44
C GLU A 131 -6.89 -22.45 -4.28
N CYS A 132 -6.10 -21.49 -4.80
CA CYS A 132 -6.44 -20.07 -4.66
C CYS A 132 -7.76 -19.68 -5.36
N PHE A 133 -8.26 -20.48 -6.30
CA PHE A 133 -9.50 -20.17 -7.04
C PHE A 133 -10.75 -20.77 -6.40
N ARG A 134 -10.59 -21.54 -5.32
CA ARG A 134 -11.71 -22.04 -4.52
C ARG A 134 -12.06 -21.00 -3.47
N PRO A 135 -13.34 -20.65 -3.31
CA PRO A 135 -13.76 -19.75 -2.24
C PRO A 135 -13.30 -20.27 -0.87
N ASP A 136 -12.60 -19.43 -0.13
CA ASP A 136 -12.21 -19.68 1.25
C ASP A 136 -13.39 -19.42 2.22
N ASN A 137 -13.11 -19.39 3.53
CA ASN A 137 -14.15 -19.11 4.54
C ASN A 137 -14.68 -17.66 4.48
N GLN A 138 -13.99 -16.75 3.77
CA GLN A 138 -14.43 -15.39 3.50
C GLN A 138 -15.20 -15.29 2.16
N GLY A 139 -15.35 -16.42 1.45
CA GLY A 139 -15.99 -16.48 0.14
C GLY A 139 -15.11 -15.96 -1.00
N VAL A 140 -13.81 -15.79 -0.76
CA VAL A 140 -12.87 -15.25 -1.75
C VAL A 140 -12.18 -16.40 -2.48
N GLY A 141 -12.43 -16.51 -3.78
CA GLY A 141 -11.77 -17.46 -4.69
C GLY A 141 -10.66 -16.78 -5.50
N ALA A 142 -9.78 -16.06 -4.81
CA ALA A 142 -8.66 -15.35 -5.42
C ALA A 142 -7.46 -15.31 -4.46
N LEU A 143 -6.32 -14.85 -4.96
CA LEU A 143 -5.20 -14.49 -4.10
C LEU A 143 -5.61 -13.36 -3.16
N HIS A 144 -5.33 -13.53 -1.86
CA HIS A 144 -5.43 -12.45 -0.88
C HIS A 144 -4.48 -12.72 0.28
N TRP A 145 -4.25 -11.68 1.10
CA TRP A 145 -3.41 -11.83 2.27
C TRP A 145 -3.94 -12.96 3.18
N GLY A 146 -3.02 -13.81 3.66
CA GLY A 146 -3.34 -14.95 4.53
C GLY A 146 -3.58 -16.26 3.78
N ASN A 147 -3.66 -16.24 2.43
CA ASN A 147 -3.74 -17.44 1.61
C ASN A 147 -2.52 -17.66 0.70
N ASP A 148 -1.41 -16.95 0.92
CA ASP A 148 -0.22 -16.96 0.04
C ASP A 148 0.35 -18.36 -0.24
N TRP A 149 0.16 -19.32 0.67
CA TRP A 149 0.53 -20.72 0.50
C TRP A 149 -0.14 -21.39 -0.72
N CYS A 150 -1.28 -20.88 -1.18
CA CYS A 150 -2.01 -21.43 -2.30
C CYS A 150 -1.26 -21.20 -3.64
N TRP A 151 -0.26 -20.32 -3.70
CA TRP A 151 0.52 -20.05 -4.91
C TRP A 151 1.19 -21.29 -5.50
N GLY A 152 1.61 -22.22 -4.63
CA GLY A 152 2.23 -23.48 -5.03
C GLY A 152 1.26 -24.47 -5.70
N SER A 153 -0.04 -24.17 -5.71
CA SER A 153 -1.08 -25.07 -6.24
C SER A 153 -1.52 -24.73 -7.66
N PHE A 154 -0.91 -23.74 -8.33
CA PHE A 154 -1.30 -23.34 -9.68
C PHE A 154 -0.95 -24.40 -10.72
N TYR A 155 -1.91 -24.73 -11.57
CA TYR A 155 -1.70 -25.56 -12.75
C TYR A 155 -2.59 -25.14 -13.91
N ILE A 156 -2.15 -25.50 -15.12
CA ILE A 156 -2.93 -25.34 -16.35
C ILE A 156 -3.76 -26.60 -16.54
N THR A 157 -5.08 -26.46 -16.65
CA THR A 157 -5.97 -27.59 -16.93
C THR A 157 -5.91 -27.99 -18.40
N ASN A 158 -6.38 -29.18 -18.73
CA ASN A 158 -6.50 -29.62 -20.13
C ASN A 158 -7.50 -28.77 -20.94
N GLU A 159 -8.34 -27.96 -20.28
CA GLU A 159 -9.28 -27.05 -20.94
C GLU A 159 -8.56 -25.99 -21.77
N VAL A 160 -7.27 -25.75 -21.54
CA VAL A 160 -6.43 -24.86 -22.36
C VAL A 160 -6.54 -25.16 -23.87
N MET A 161 -6.77 -26.44 -24.23
CA MET A 161 -6.95 -26.87 -25.62
C MET A 161 -8.23 -26.31 -26.27
N ASN A 162 -9.20 -25.87 -25.48
CA ASN A 162 -10.46 -25.27 -25.95
C ASN A 162 -10.34 -23.75 -26.19
N TYR A 163 -9.18 -23.14 -25.91
CA TYR A 163 -8.97 -21.70 -26.02
C TYR A 163 -7.92 -21.36 -27.11
N PRO A 164 -8.03 -20.19 -27.76
CA PRO A 164 -7.08 -19.73 -28.77
C PRO A 164 -5.79 -19.20 -28.11
N THR A 165 -4.84 -20.09 -27.86
CA THR A 165 -3.51 -19.81 -27.32
C THR A 165 -2.49 -19.61 -28.45
N TYR A 166 -1.28 -19.15 -28.12
CA TYR A 166 -0.18 -19.07 -29.09
C TYR A 166 0.13 -20.42 -29.78
N ARG A 167 -0.16 -21.57 -29.14
CA ARG A 167 0.10 -22.91 -29.70
C ARG A 167 -1.07 -23.49 -30.51
N THR A 168 -2.27 -22.96 -30.31
CA THR A 168 -3.50 -23.40 -30.99
C THR A 168 -3.96 -22.39 -32.06
N ARG A 169 -3.17 -21.35 -32.31
CA ARG A 169 -3.27 -20.43 -33.43
C ARG A 169 -2.33 -20.83 -34.56
#